data_AF-A0A5W1Z7G2-F1
#
_entry.id   AF-A0A5W1Z7G2-F1
#
_cell.length_a   1.000
_cell.length_b   1.000
_cell.length_c   1.000
_cell.angle_alpha   90.00
_cell.angle_beta   90.00
_cell.angle_gamma   90.00
#
_symmetry.space_group_name_H-M   'P 1'
#
loop_
_entity.id
_entity.type
_entity.pdbx_description
1 polymer ?
#
loop_
_entity_poly.entity_id
_entity_poly.type
_entity_poly.pdbx_seq_one_letter_code
_entity_poly.pdbx_strand_id
1 'polypeptide(L)'
;MEARNDAMGGTGVASSHYGTAVLANPALLTHFGASDDFSLILPSVGAQVSDPDHLQHGVDDVKDARDRYDSELSPGSAADLKQPLLKFKNTHASAQARVGMVATVPNQVVPFALMVKSWGTASVDGKVSDHDLQYLDDVANGKIIPTDADRDSLTSRAFGRAAVVSDVGISMAREFNTGGLKYSVGVTPKYQRVDLFNYNVTVQNYDSHDFRSSDYRNTTTGFNADIGFATDLNANWTLGLVAQNIVPCSIDTKEVNGLKETTCQEQRDSHTTGTAGSGTVCRP
;
A
#
# COMPACT_ATOMS: atom_id res chain seq x y z
N MET A 1 8.64 7.15 12.48
CA MET A 1 7.19 6.95 12.40
C MET A 1 6.75 6.40 13.73
N GLU A 2 5.77 7.03 14.33
CA GLU A 2 5.17 6.48 15.55
C GLU A 2 4.29 5.31 15.14
N ALA A 3 4.69 4.08 15.50
CA ALA A 3 3.90 2.87 15.26
C ALA A 3 2.45 3.00 15.79
N ARG A 4 2.23 3.90 16.76
CA ARG A 4 0.91 4.26 17.28
C ARG A 4 0.04 4.97 16.24
N ASN A 5 0.62 5.88 15.47
CA ASN A 5 -0.10 6.70 14.53
C ASN A 5 -0.60 5.88 13.33
N ASP A 6 0.25 4.98 12.83
CA ASP A 6 -0.09 4.03 11.77
C ASP A 6 -1.11 2.96 12.22
N ALA A 7 -1.05 2.52 13.48
CA ALA A 7 -1.98 1.54 14.03
C ALA A 7 -3.40 2.09 14.29
N MET A 8 -3.57 3.41 14.30
CA MET A 8 -4.79 4.08 14.76
C MET A 8 -5.61 4.73 13.62
N GLY A 9 -5.55 4.20 12.40
CA GLY A 9 -6.54 4.48 11.34
C GLY A 9 -6.76 5.95 10.98
N GLY A 10 -5.68 6.77 10.94
CA GLY A 10 -5.76 8.18 10.52
C GLY A 10 -5.88 9.20 11.66
N THR A 11 -5.88 8.78 12.93
CA THR A 11 -5.92 9.70 14.09
C THR A 11 -4.73 10.65 14.20
N GLY A 12 -3.59 10.32 13.58
CA GLY A 12 -2.46 11.26 13.46
C GLY A 12 -2.76 12.54 12.74
N VAL A 13 -3.80 12.56 11.91
CA VAL A 13 -4.21 13.77 11.22
C VAL A 13 -4.61 14.88 12.22
N ALA A 14 -5.03 14.50 13.43
CA ALA A 14 -5.39 15.45 14.49
C ALA A 14 -4.50 15.37 15.76
N SER A 15 -3.65 14.36 15.93
CA SER A 15 -2.92 14.10 17.19
C SER A 15 -1.40 13.96 17.05
N SER A 16 -0.85 14.06 15.83
CA SER A 16 0.60 13.89 15.65
C SER A 16 1.39 14.97 16.38
N HIS A 17 2.44 14.55 17.08
CA HIS A 17 3.41 15.48 17.65
C HIS A 17 4.08 16.31 16.55
N TYR A 18 4.39 17.59 16.81
CA TYR A 18 4.95 18.52 15.82
C TYR A 18 6.19 17.95 15.11
N GLY A 19 7.06 17.23 15.84
CA GLY A 19 8.26 16.57 15.29
C GLY A 19 7.97 15.50 14.22
N THR A 20 6.77 14.93 14.21
CA THR A 20 6.30 13.95 13.19
C THR A 20 5.20 14.49 12.29
N ALA A 21 4.68 15.69 12.53
CA ALA A 21 3.46 16.21 11.92
C ALA A 21 3.48 16.12 10.39
N VAL A 22 4.63 16.41 9.77
CA VAL A 22 4.83 16.31 8.32
C VAL A 22 4.51 14.93 7.72
N LEU A 23 4.60 13.85 8.51
CA LEU A 23 4.27 12.49 8.06
C LEU A 23 2.76 12.23 8.00
N ALA A 24 1.97 12.99 8.75
CA ALA A 24 0.52 12.79 8.90
C ALA A 24 -0.31 13.99 8.45
N ASN A 25 -0.10 15.16 9.06
CA ASN A 25 -0.76 16.42 8.73
C ASN A 25 0.20 17.61 8.94
N PRO A 26 0.60 18.33 7.88
CA PRO A 26 1.55 19.44 8.00
C PRO A 26 1.02 20.59 8.87
N ALA A 27 -0.30 20.78 9.01
CA ALA A 27 -0.87 21.83 9.84
C ALA A 27 -0.51 21.68 11.33
N LEU A 28 -0.25 20.45 11.78
CA LEU A 28 0.14 20.18 13.17
C LEU A 28 1.59 20.61 13.49
N LEU A 29 2.36 21.11 12.51
CA LEU A 29 3.68 21.70 12.77
C LEU A 29 3.61 22.93 13.69
N THR A 30 2.44 23.56 13.83
CA THR A 30 2.23 24.68 14.77
C THR A 30 1.93 24.24 16.19
N HIS A 31 1.67 22.95 16.43
CA HIS A 31 1.33 22.39 17.75
C HIS A 31 2.58 22.03 18.56
N PHE A 32 3.48 23.00 18.72
CA PHE A 32 4.69 22.89 19.56
C PHE A 32 4.52 23.70 20.85
N GLY A 33 5.17 23.25 21.93
CA GLY A 33 5.19 23.93 23.22
C GLY A 33 6.23 25.04 23.29
N ALA A 34 6.16 25.87 24.34
CA ALA A 34 7.07 27.00 24.53
C ALA A 34 8.56 26.60 24.74
N SER A 35 8.82 25.33 25.06
CA SER A 35 10.17 24.77 25.27
C SER A 35 10.67 23.94 24.08
N ASP A 36 9.96 23.94 22.96
CA ASP A 36 10.32 23.15 21.78
C ASP A 36 11.20 23.95 20.83
N ASP A 37 12.48 23.59 20.78
CA ASP A 37 13.48 24.30 19.97
C ASP A 37 13.88 23.54 18.69
N PHE A 38 13.82 22.20 18.73
CA PHE A 38 14.22 21.34 17.62
C PHE A 38 13.75 19.90 17.84
N SER A 39 13.40 19.19 16.77
CA SER A 39 13.10 17.75 16.82
C SER A 39 13.78 17.02 15.67
N LEU A 40 14.46 15.92 15.97
CA LEU A 40 15.06 15.03 14.97
C LEU A 40 14.58 13.60 15.21
N ILE A 41 14.03 13.02 14.16
CA ILE A 41 13.62 11.62 14.12
C ILE A 41 14.56 10.92 13.18
N LEU A 42 15.44 10.11 13.77
CA LEU A 42 16.36 9.24 13.05
C LEU A 42 15.58 8.19 12.23
N PRO A 43 16.21 7.58 11.21
CA PRO A 43 15.56 6.60 10.36
C PRO A 43 14.83 5.54 11.18
N SER A 44 13.51 5.56 11.12
CA SER A 44 12.65 4.56 11.74
C SER A 44 12.19 3.58 10.69
N VAL A 45 12.24 2.28 10.98
CA VAL A 45 11.77 1.22 10.09
C VAL A 45 10.49 0.61 10.66
N GLY A 46 9.47 0.44 9.83
CA GLY A 46 8.27 -0.32 10.13
C GLY A 46 8.02 -1.37 9.05
N ALA A 47 7.53 -2.54 9.43
CA ALA A 47 7.13 -3.58 8.50
C ALA A 47 5.85 -4.26 8.99
N GLN A 48 4.99 -4.66 8.07
CA GLN A 48 3.79 -5.43 8.32
C GLN A 48 3.63 -6.47 7.22
N VAL A 49 3.24 -7.68 7.60
CA VAL A 49 2.98 -8.79 6.69
C VAL A 49 1.61 -9.36 7.04
N SER A 50 0.82 -9.64 6.02
CA SER A 50 -0.52 -10.22 6.10
C SER A 50 -0.62 -11.36 5.10
N ASP A 51 -0.73 -12.59 5.61
CA ASP A 51 -0.93 -13.80 4.81
C ASP A 51 -2.00 -14.68 5.51
N PRO A 52 -3.28 -14.29 5.45
CA PRO A 52 -4.36 -15.02 6.13
C PRO A 52 -4.60 -16.42 5.55
N ASP A 53 -4.24 -16.63 4.28
CA ASP A 53 -4.57 -17.84 3.51
C ASP A 53 -3.38 -18.80 3.34
N HIS A 54 -2.23 -18.48 3.95
CA HIS A 54 -0.99 -19.25 3.87
C HIS A 54 -0.57 -19.53 2.42
N LEU A 55 -0.29 -18.48 1.65
CA LEU A 55 0.07 -18.51 0.23
C LEU A 55 1.05 -19.62 -0.14
N GLN A 56 2.07 -19.85 0.70
CA GLN A 56 3.13 -20.85 0.44
C GLN A 56 2.52 -22.23 0.22
N HIS A 57 1.58 -22.65 1.08
CA HIS A 57 0.91 -23.93 0.94
C HIS A 57 -0.07 -23.93 -0.23
N GLY A 58 -0.79 -22.83 -0.47
CA GLY A 58 -1.73 -22.75 -1.59
C GLY A 58 -1.06 -22.85 -2.97
N VAL A 59 0.14 -22.29 -3.14
CA VAL A 59 0.91 -22.37 -4.39
C VAL A 59 1.47 -23.78 -4.60
N ASP A 60 1.99 -24.41 -3.56
CA ASP A 60 2.51 -25.78 -3.63
C ASP A 60 1.37 -26.79 -3.92
N ASP A 61 0.22 -26.64 -3.25
CA ASP A 61 -0.98 -27.46 -3.48
C ASP A 61 -1.44 -27.41 -4.96
N VAL A 62 -1.39 -26.23 -5.58
CA VAL A 62 -1.76 -26.04 -6.99
C VAL A 62 -0.73 -26.68 -7.93
N LYS A 63 0.56 -26.54 -7.64
CA LYS A 63 1.64 -27.13 -8.44
C LYS A 63 1.57 -28.65 -8.45
N ASP A 64 1.50 -29.27 -7.27
CA ASP A 64 1.47 -30.72 -7.13
C ASP A 64 0.23 -31.33 -7.81
N ALA A 65 -0.94 -30.71 -7.62
CA ALA A 65 -2.17 -31.18 -8.25
C ALA A 65 -2.14 -30.99 -9.79
N ARG A 66 -1.44 -29.97 -10.26
CA ARG A 66 -1.29 -29.69 -11.69
C ARG A 66 -0.34 -30.69 -12.37
N ASP A 67 0.81 -30.95 -11.76
CA ASP A 67 1.76 -31.96 -12.26
C ASP A 67 1.08 -33.33 -12.37
N ARG A 68 0.23 -33.65 -11.39
CA ARG A 68 -0.60 -34.86 -11.44
C ARG A 68 -1.58 -34.86 -12.61
N TYR A 69 -2.33 -33.77 -12.81
CA TYR A 69 -3.24 -33.63 -13.94
C TYR A 69 -2.54 -33.80 -15.30
N ASP A 70 -1.38 -33.16 -15.49
CA ASP A 70 -0.61 -33.26 -16.74
C ASP A 70 -0.01 -34.66 -16.97
N SER A 71 0.22 -35.43 -15.90
CA SER A 71 0.72 -36.81 -15.98
C SER A 71 -0.38 -37.85 -16.24
N GLU A 72 -1.56 -37.68 -15.66
CA GLU A 72 -2.63 -38.68 -15.69
C GLU A 72 -3.72 -38.39 -16.74
N LEU A 73 -3.99 -37.11 -17.03
CA LEU A 73 -5.08 -36.64 -17.90
C LEU A 73 -6.38 -37.42 -17.67
N SER A 74 -6.79 -37.51 -16.41
CA SER A 74 -7.92 -38.33 -15.96
C SER A 74 -9.01 -37.50 -15.27
N PRO A 75 -10.27 -37.97 -15.25
CA PRO A 75 -11.34 -37.32 -14.48
C PRO A 75 -10.99 -37.11 -13.00
N GLY A 76 -10.27 -38.06 -12.38
CA GLY A 76 -9.82 -37.97 -10.99
C GLY A 76 -8.81 -36.85 -10.80
N SER A 77 -7.79 -36.79 -11.66
CA SER A 77 -6.77 -35.74 -11.59
C SER A 77 -7.33 -34.33 -11.87
N ALA A 78 -8.39 -34.21 -12.69
CA ALA A 78 -9.08 -32.94 -12.94
C ALA A 78 -9.86 -32.46 -11.71
N ALA A 79 -10.54 -33.37 -11.02
CA ALA A 79 -11.23 -33.08 -9.76
C ALA A 79 -10.24 -32.65 -8.66
N ASP A 80 -9.09 -33.32 -8.59
CA ASP A 80 -8.01 -33.02 -7.64
C ASP A 80 -7.41 -31.62 -7.89
N LEU A 81 -7.19 -31.20 -9.14
CA LEU A 81 -6.67 -29.87 -9.48
C LEU A 81 -7.66 -28.72 -9.20
N LYS A 82 -8.97 -28.97 -9.34
CA LYS A 82 -9.99 -27.95 -9.13
C LYS A 82 -10.01 -27.41 -7.69
N GLN A 83 -9.76 -28.27 -6.69
CA GLN A 83 -9.85 -27.89 -5.27
C GLN A 83 -8.76 -26.88 -4.86
N PRO A 84 -7.47 -27.12 -5.13
CA PRO A 84 -6.41 -26.12 -4.92
C PRO A 84 -6.63 -24.83 -5.71
N LEU A 85 -7.12 -24.91 -6.96
CA LEU A 85 -7.41 -23.71 -7.74
C LEU A 85 -8.51 -22.84 -7.10
N LEU A 86 -9.57 -23.43 -6.54
CA LEU A 86 -10.60 -22.67 -5.82
C LEU A 86 -10.04 -21.98 -4.57
N LYS A 87 -9.14 -22.64 -3.84
CA LYS A 87 -8.43 -22.06 -2.69
C LYS A 87 -7.51 -20.92 -3.14
N PHE A 88 -6.74 -21.14 -4.21
CA PHE A 88 -5.84 -20.16 -4.81
C PHE A 88 -6.56 -18.92 -5.33
N LYS A 89 -7.76 -19.08 -5.89
CA LYS A 89 -8.62 -17.96 -6.36
C LYS A 89 -8.91 -16.92 -5.28
N ASN A 90 -9.00 -17.36 -4.03
CA ASN A 90 -9.30 -16.48 -2.90
C ASN A 90 -8.06 -16.07 -2.12
N THR A 91 -6.87 -16.48 -2.55
CA THR A 91 -5.65 -16.26 -1.80
C THR A 91 -5.12 -14.86 -2.04
N HIS A 92 -4.95 -14.10 -0.97
CA HIS A 92 -4.33 -12.79 -0.97
C HIS A 92 -3.28 -12.70 0.14
N ALA A 93 -2.05 -12.33 -0.21
CA ALA A 93 -1.13 -11.85 0.81
C ALA A 93 -0.51 -10.52 0.40
N SER A 94 -0.14 -9.77 1.42
CA SER A 94 0.54 -8.50 1.26
C SER A 94 1.62 -8.32 2.31
N ALA A 95 2.67 -7.61 1.91
CA ALA A 95 3.72 -7.15 2.78
C ALA A 95 3.92 -5.65 2.52
N GLN A 96 4.19 -4.91 3.59
CA GLN A 96 4.52 -3.50 3.50
C GLN A 96 5.70 -3.18 4.39
N ALA A 97 6.55 -2.28 3.92
CA ALA A 97 7.71 -1.79 4.64
C ALA A 97 7.76 -0.26 4.51
N ARG A 98 8.26 0.40 5.54
CA ARG A 98 8.34 1.86 5.56
C ARG A 98 9.56 2.32 6.33
N VAL A 99 10.20 3.35 5.79
CA VAL A 99 11.33 4.05 6.41
C VAL A 99 11.07 5.54 6.36
N GLY A 100 11.46 6.27 7.40
CA GLY A 100 11.33 7.73 7.40
C GLY A 100 12.29 8.41 8.37
N MET A 101 12.73 9.59 7.98
CA MET A 101 13.55 10.51 8.76
C MET A 101 12.94 11.91 8.66
N VAL A 102 12.89 12.62 9.78
CA VAL A 102 12.30 13.97 9.86
C VAL A 102 13.19 14.86 10.72
N ALA A 103 13.43 16.09 10.27
CA ALA A 103 14.03 17.14 11.08
C ALA A 103 13.08 18.34 11.09
N THR A 104 12.65 18.77 12.26
CA THR A 104 11.67 19.84 12.44
C THR A 104 12.28 20.98 13.24
N VAL A 105 12.09 22.20 12.74
CA VAL A 105 12.51 23.45 13.38
C VAL A 105 11.26 24.26 13.69
N PRO A 106 10.80 24.23 14.96
CA PRO A 106 9.76 25.13 15.43
C PRO A 106 10.21 26.58 15.30
N ASN A 107 9.29 27.47 14.93
CA ASN A 107 9.45 28.91 15.11
C ASN A 107 8.08 29.59 15.18
N GLN A 108 8.05 30.82 15.67
CA GLN A 108 6.80 31.54 15.96
C GLN A 108 6.07 32.08 14.72
N VAL A 109 6.64 31.98 13.52
CA VAL A 109 6.08 32.60 12.31
C VAL A 109 5.59 31.55 11.32
N VAL A 110 6.49 30.64 10.91
CA VAL A 110 6.25 29.52 10.00
C VAL A 110 7.16 28.37 10.42
N PRO A 111 6.78 27.50 11.37
CA PRO A 111 7.52 26.28 11.66
C PRO A 111 7.70 25.46 10.38
N PHE A 112 8.86 24.82 10.23
CA PHE A 112 9.16 24.02 9.07
C PHE A 112 9.79 22.69 9.42
N ALA A 113 9.63 21.71 8.53
CA ALA A 113 10.21 20.39 8.67
C ALA A 113 10.76 19.88 7.33
N LEU A 114 11.88 19.18 7.39
CA LEU A 114 12.42 18.40 6.28
C LEU A 114 12.05 16.94 6.51
N MET A 115 11.53 16.28 5.47
CA MET A 115 11.24 14.86 5.51
C MET A 115 11.91 14.11 4.37
N VAL A 116 12.37 12.91 4.69
CA VAL A 116 12.67 11.86 3.72
C VAL A 116 11.91 10.64 4.17
N LYS A 117 10.99 10.13 3.34
CA LYS A 117 10.24 8.91 3.64
C LYS A 117 10.19 8.00 2.43
N SER A 118 10.20 6.71 2.67
CA SER A 118 10.01 5.69 1.65
C SER A 118 9.08 4.63 2.20
N TRP A 119 8.09 4.21 1.42
CA TRP A 119 7.29 3.03 1.73
C TRP A 119 7.17 2.14 0.52
N GLY A 120 7.11 0.84 0.78
CA GLY A 120 6.89 -0.18 -0.21
C GLY A 120 5.73 -1.05 0.19
N THR A 121 4.95 -1.47 -0.80
CA THR A 121 3.97 -2.55 -0.68
C THR A 121 4.31 -3.62 -1.71
N ALA A 122 4.01 -4.86 -1.35
CA ALA A 122 3.99 -5.99 -2.25
C ALA A 122 2.70 -6.77 -1.97
N SER A 123 2.00 -7.20 -3.01
CA SER A 123 0.87 -8.11 -2.91
C SER A 123 1.02 -9.25 -3.91
N VAL A 124 0.45 -10.38 -3.53
CA VAL A 124 0.30 -11.54 -4.40
C VAL A 124 -1.16 -11.94 -4.37
N ASP A 125 -1.75 -12.00 -5.55
CA ASP A 125 -3.16 -12.31 -5.77
C ASP A 125 -3.27 -13.52 -6.71
N GLY A 126 -3.94 -14.57 -6.27
CA GLY A 126 -4.29 -15.70 -7.12
C GLY A 126 -5.50 -15.38 -7.97
N LYS A 127 -5.40 -15.47 -9.30
CA LYS A 127 -6.55 -15.28 -10.19
C LYS A 127 -6.77 -16.53 -11.03
N VAL A 128 -7.84 -17.23 -10.70
CA VAL A 128 -8.28 -18.43 -11.41
C VAL A 128 -9.40 -18.09 -12.38
N SER A 129 -9.28 -18.60 -13.60
CA SER A 129 -10.28 -18.40 -14.65
C SER A 129 -11.52 -19.27 -14.39
N ASP A 130 -12.72 -18.69 -14.46
CA ASP A 130 -13.95 -19.49 -14.33
C ASP A 130 -14.11 -20.51 -15.47
N HIS A 131 -13.52 -20.22 -16.64
CA HIS A 131 -13.42 -21.16 -17.75
C HIS A 131 -12.60 -22.39 -17.38
N ASP A 132 -11.44 -22.21 -16.73
CA ASP A 132 -10.58 -23.32 -16.28
C ASP A 132 -11.32 -24.21 -15.27
N LEU A 133 -12.06 -23.60 -14.33
CA LEU A 133 -12.84 -24.33 -13.34
C LEU A 133 -14.00 -25.11 -13.96
N GLN A 134 -14.62 -24.58 -15.02
CA GLN A 134 -15.67 -25.27 -15.77
C GLN A 134 -15.10 -26.41 -16.61
N TYR A 135 -13.98 -26.19 -17.30
CA TYR A 135 -13.30 -27.22 -18.06
C TYR A 135 -12.91 -28.41 -17.17
N LEU A 136 -12.28 -28.15 -16.02
CA LEU A 136 -11.93 -29.20 -15.05
C LEU A 136 -13.15 -29.93 -14.50
N ASP A 137 -14.28 -29.24 -14.31
CA ASP A 137 -15.54 -29.86 -13.89
C ASP A 137 -16.12 -30.78 -14.98
N ASP A 138 -16.05 -30.37 -16.24
CA ASP A 138 -16.56 -31.14 -17.36
C ASP A 138 -15.68 -32.38 -17.65
N VAL A 139 -14.36 -32.28 -17.45
CA VAL A 139 -13.47 -33.44 -17.46
C VAL A 139 -13.76 -34.38 -16.29
N ALA A 140 -13.90 -33.85 -15.06
CA ALA A 140 -14.19 -34.65 -13.87
C ALA A 140 -15.53 -35.41 -13.98
N ASN A 141 -16.53 -34.80 -14.63
CA ASN A 141 -17.83 -35.39 -14.89
C ASN A 141 -17.86 -36.27 -16.16
N GLY A 142 -16.74 -36.45 -16.85
CA GLY A 142 -16.62 -37.28 -18.05
C GLY A 142 -17.33 -36.72 -19.30
N LYS A 143 -17.69 -35.43 -19.31
CA LYS A 143 -18.26 -34.75 -20.47
C LYS A 143 -17.19 -34.40 -21.51
N ILE A 144 -15.95 -34.18 -21.06
CA ILE A 144 -14.77 -33.93 -21.89
C ILE A 144 -13.74 -35.03 -21.63
N ILE A 145 -13.15 -35.55 -22.70
CA ILE A 145 -11.99 -36.44 -22.62
C ILE A 145 -10.75 -35.56 -22.87
N PRO A 146 -9.91 -35.33 -21.86
CA PRO A 146 -8.75 -34.45 -21.99
C PRO A 146 -7.70 -35.09 -22.91
N THR A 147 -7.01 -34.25 -23.68
CA THR A 147 -5.95 -34.63 -24.61
C THR A 147 -4.66 -33.89 -24.28
N ASP A 148 -3.54 -34.31 -24.85
CA ASP A 148 -2.25 -33.61 -24.66
C ASP A 148 -2.29 -32.15 -25.13
N ALA A 149 -3.17 -31.81 -26.08
CA ALA A 149 -3.38 -30.43 -26.53
C ALA A 149 -4.07 -29.54 -25.48
N ASP A 150 -4.76 -30.14 -24.51
CA ASP A 150 -5.47 -29.42 -23.45
C ASP A 150 -4.57 -29.07 -22.27
N ARG A 151 -3.33 -29.57 -22.24
CA ARG A 151 -2.34 -29.20 -21.22
C ARG A 151 -2.18 -27.68 -21.17
N ASP A 152 -2.13 -26.99 -22.30
CA ASP A 152 -1.94 -25.53 -22.33
C ASP A 152 -3.25 -24.72 -22.22
N SER A 153 -4.40 -25.37 -22.02
CA SER A 153 -5.72 -24.73 -22.01
C SER A 153 -6.03 -23.98 -20.71
N LEU A 154 -5.29 -24.24 -19.62
CA LEU A 154 -5.48 -23.53 -18.36
C LEU A 154 -4.83 -22.14 -18.40
N THR A 155 -5.66 -21.14 -18.15
CA THR A 155 -5.34 -19.71 -18.24
C THR A 155 -5.16 -19.02 -16.88
N SER A 156 -5.28 -19.77 -15.78
CA SER A 156 -5.12 -19.28 -14.40
C SER A 156 -3.71 -18.71 -14.16
N ARG A 157 -3.64 -17.54 -13.49
CA ARG A 157 -2.39 -16.78 -13.30
C ARG A 157 -2.21 -16.35 -11.85
N ALA A 158 -0.95 -16.21 -11.44
CA ALA A 158 -0.58 -15.52 -10.21
C ALA A 158 -0.19 -14.08 -10.57
N PHE A 159 -0.73 -13.10 -9.85
CA PHE A 159 -0.37 -11.70 -10.03
C PHE A 159 0.48 -11.24 -8.85
N GLY A 160 1.75 -10.95 -9.10
CA GLY A 160 2.63 -10.28 -8.15
C GLY A 160 2.70 -8.79 -8.46
N ARG A 161 2.34 -7.95 -7.49
CA ARG A 161 2.39 -6.49 -7.63
C ARG A 161 3.25 -5.91 -6.52
N ALA A 162 4.12 -4.98 -6.84
CA ALA A 162 4.82 -4.21 -5.82
C ALA A 162 4.96 -2.75 -6.24
N ALA A 163 4.89 -1.85 -5.27
CA ALA A 163 5.07 -0.43 -5.45
C ALA A 163 6.00 0.09 -4.36
N VAL A 164 6.98 0.89 -4.74
CA VAL A 164 7.85 1.61 -3.79
C VAL A 164 7.74 3.09 -4.09
N VAL A 165 7.41 3.88 -3.09
CA VAL A 165 7.33 5.33 -3.22
C VAL A 165 8.28 6.00 -2.25
N SER A 166 9.14 6.85 -2.79
CA SER A 166 10.13 7.63 -2.04
C SER A 166 9.83 9.12 -2.19
N ASP A 167 9.63 9.79 -1.06
CA ASP A 167 9.29 11.21 -0.96
C ASP A 167 10.42 11.96 -0.26
N VAL A 168 10.84 13.09 -0.84
CA VAL A 168 11.67 14.12 -0.19
C VAL A 168 10.86 15.41 -0.18
N GLY A 169 10.59 15.95 0.99
CA GLY A 169 9.69 17.09 1.12
C GLY A 169 10.10 18.10 2.17
N ILE A 170 9.64 19.33 1.98
CA ILE A 170 9.76 20.43 2.93
C ILE A 170 8.35 20.83 3.32
N SER A 171 8.07 20.84 4.61
CA SER A 171 6.77 21.19 5.13
C SER A 171 6.84 22.50 5.90
N MET A 172 5.80 23.30 5.78
CA MET A 172 5.65 24.58 6.43
C MET A 172 4.20 24.73 6.88
N ALA A 173 3.98 25.34 8.04
CA ALA A 173 2.63 25.62 8.51
C ALA A 173 2.51 27.00 9.14
N ARG A 174 1.28 27.49 9.24
CA ARG A 174 0.96 28.75 9.88
C ARG A 174 -0.31 28.65 10.68
N GLU A 175 -0.28 29.19 11.89
CA GLU A 175 -1.45 29.34 12.76
C GLU A 175 -2.11 30.69 12.52
N PHE A 176 -3.43 30.69 12.59
CA PHE A 176 -4.30 31.84 12.49
C PHE A 176 -5.28 31.82 13.66
N ASN A 177 -5.73 33.01 14.04
CA ASN A 177 -6.78 33.19 15.04
C ASN A 177 -7.83 34.13 14.47
N THR A 178 -9.08 33.67 14.37
CA THR A 178 -10.19 34.48 13.87
C THR A 178 -11.42 34.21 14.73
N GLY A 179 -11.97 35.25 15.36
CA GLY A 179 -13.17 35.12 16.20
C GLY A 179 -13.00 34.21 17.42
N GLY A 180 -11.77 34.08 17.95
CA GLY A 180 -11.46 33.19 19.07
C GLY A 180 -11.22 31.73 18.69
N LEU A 181 -11.41 31.36 17.42
CA LEU A 181 -11.06 30.05 16.89
C LEU A 181 -9.62 30.06 16.40
N LYS A 182 -8.80 29.16 16.96
CA LYS A 182 -7.45 28.88 16.46
C LYS A 182 -7.51 27.79 15.40
N TYR A 183 -6.85 28.03 14.28
CA TYR A 183 -6.70 27.04 13.22
C TYR A 183 -5.37 27.22 12.51
N SER A 184 -4.83 26.14 11.96
CA SER A 184 -3.59 26.14 11.21
C SER A 184 -3.77 25.52 9.83
N VAL A 185 -2.94 26.01 8.90
CA VAL A 185 -2.84 25.48 7.55
C VAL A 185 -1.40 25.11 7.30
N GLY A 186 -1.17 23.91 6.78
CA GLY A 186 0.16 23.42 6.43
C GLY A 186 0.23 22.99 4.97
N VAL A 187 1.42 23.11 4.38
CA VAL A 187 1.70 22.62 3.03
C VAL A 187 3.04 21.90 3.01
N THR A 188 3.12 20.83 2.24
CA THR A 188 4.35 20.05 2.04
C THR A 188 4.60 19.83 0.56
N PRO A 189 5.25 20.77 -0.15
CA PRO A 189 5.84 20.45 -1.45
C PRO A 189 6.84 19.30 -1.31
N LYS A 190 6.80 18.36 -2.26
CA LYS A 190 7.66 17.18 -2.28
C LYS A 190 8.07 16.77 -3.67
N TYR A 191 9.29 16.25 -3.76
CA TYR A 191 9.75 15.48 -4.90
C TYR A 191 9.52 14.00 -4.60
N GLN A 192 8.84 13.32 -5.52
CA GLN A 192 8.39 11.95 -5.35
C GLN A 192 8.93 11.07 -6.47
N ARG A 193 9.44 9.90 -6.10
CA ARG A 193 9.80 8.81 -7.01
C ARG A 193 8.89 7.62 -6.73
N VAL A 194 8.27 7.09 -7.77
CA VAL A 194 7.42 5.90 -7.74
C VAL A 194 8.07 4.83 -8.60
N ASP A 195 8.44 3.71 -7.99
CA ASP A 195 8.89 2.51 -8.66
C ASP A 195 7.76 1.47 -8.60
N LEU A 196 7.18 1.14 -9.76
CA LEU A 196 6.16 0.10 -9.91
C LEU A 196 6.79 -1.16 -10.48
N PHE A 197 6.44 -2.29 -9.88
CA PHE A 197 6.82 -3.63 -10.31
C PHE A 197 5.53 -4.41 -10.53
N ASN A 198 5.27 -4.76 -11.77
CA ASN A 198 4.14 -5.62 -12.11
C ASN A 198 4.67 -6.92 -12.69
N TYR A 199 4.58 -7.98 -11.89
CA TYR A 199 5.03 -9.31 -12.24
C TYR A 199 3.81 -10.16 -12.54
N ASN A 200 3.48 -10.27 -13.83
CA ASN A 200 2.39 -11.10 -14.33
C ASN A 200 2.98 -12.43 -14.81
N VAL A 201 3.09 -13.40 -13.92
CA VAL A 201 3.63 -14.72 -14.24
C VAL A 201 2.51 -15.76 -14.21
N THR A 202 2.35 -16.47 -15.33
CA THR A 202 1.54 -17.69 -15.38
C THR A 202 2.11 -18.67 -14.35
N VAL A 203 1.24 -19.32 -13.55
CA VAL A 203 1.65 -20.24 -12.46
C VAL A 203 2.67 -21.30 -12.94
N GLN A 204 2.65 -21.60 -14.24
CA GLN A 204 3.54 -22.50 -14.98
C GLN A 204 5.05 -22.16 -14.88
N ASN A 205 5.45 -20.89 -14.66
CA ASN A 205 6.86 -20.47 -14.65
C ASN A 205 7.36 -20.08 -13.24
N TYR A 206 6.74 -20.57 -12.17
CA TYR A 206 7.23 -20.33 -10.81
C TYR A 206 8.48 -21.17 -10.54
N ASP A 207 9.65 -20.57 -10.72
CA ASP A 207 10.92 -21.04 -10.15
C ASP A 207 11.37 -20.06 -9.06
N SER A 208 11.79 -20.60 -7.91
CA SER A 208 12.08 -19.85 -6.68
C SER A 208 13.40 -19.05 -6.74
N HIS A 209 14.17 -19.19 -7.83
CA HIS A 209 15.55 -18.68 -7.92
C HIS A 209 15.77 -17.49 -8.89
N ASP A 210 14.78 -17.03 -9.65
CA ASP A 210 14.97 -16.08 -10.77
C ASP A 210 14.54 -14.61 -10.50
N PHE A 211 14.54 -14.17 -9.24
CA PHE A 211 14.17 -12.80 -8.85
C PHE A 211 15.22 -11.70 -9.17
N ARG A 212 15.93 -11.78 -10.32
CA ARG A 212 17.01 -10.84 -10.68
C ARG A 212 17.03 -10.30 -12.12
N SER A 213 15.92 -10.32 -12.87
CA SER A 213 15.87 -9.60 -14.16
C SER A 213 15.18 -8.23 -14.05
N SER A 214 15.85 -7.18 -14.52
CA SER A 214 15.48 -5.77 -14.41
C SER A 214 14.34 -5.30 -15.32
N ASP A 215 13.55 -6.22 -15.87
CA ASP A 215 12.74 -5.95 -17.06
C ASP A 215 11.29 -5.51 -16.77
N TYR A 216 10.85 -5.59 -15.51
CA TYR A 216 9.47 -5.31 -15.08
C TYR A 216 9.30 -4.04 -14.22
N ARG A 217 10.33 -3.19 -14.16
CA ARG A 217 10.31 -1.95 -13.39
C ARG A 217 9.90 -0.77 -14.26
N ASN A 218 8.87 -0.04 -13.84
CA ASN A 218 8.59 1.29 -14.34
C ASN A 218 8.90 2.31 -13.25
N THR A 219 9.78 3.27 -13.54
CA THR A 219 10.19 4.31 -12.60
C THR A 219 9.70 5.65 -13.12
N THR A 220 8.92 6.35 -12.30
CA THR A 220 8.50 7.73 -12.58
C THR A 220 8.93 8.63 -11.43
N THR A 221 9.34 9.85 -11.77
CA THR A 221 9.63 10.91 -10.81
C THR A 221 8.79 12.13 -11.12
N GLY A 222 8.30 12.82 -10.10
CA GLY A 222 7.50 14.03 -10.26
C GLY A 222 7.48 14.89 -9.01
N PHE A 223 6.92 16.09 -9.15
CA PHE A 223 6.63 16.96 -8.02
C PHE A 223 5.19 16.75 -7.56
N ASN A 224 5.00 16.80 -6.25
CA ASN A 224 3.71 16.73 -5.63
C ASN A 224 3.63 17.65 -4.40
N ALA A 225 2.47 17.73 -3.75
CA ALA A 225 2.29 18.45 -2.53
C ALA A 225 1.27 17.76 -1.61
N ASP A 226 1.36 18.03 -0.32
CA ASP A 226 0.33 17.72 0.66
C ASP A 226 -0.20 19.03 1.26
N ILE A 227 -1.49 19.10 1.58
CA ILE A 227 -2.11 20.24 2.27
C ILE A 227 -2.82 19.72 3.51
N GLY A 228 -2.62 20.43 4.62
CA GLY A 228 -3.18 20.12 5.92
C GLY A 228 -3.97 21.28 6.49
N PHE A 229 -4.98 20.95 7.28
CA PHE A 229 -5.72 21.87 8.13
C PHE A 229 -5.86 21.25 9.52
N ALA A 230 -5.76 22.07 10.56
CA ALA A 230 -6.06 21.66 11.93
C ALA A 230 -6.74 22.79 12.69
N THR A 231 -7.62 22.45 13.63
CA THR A 231 -8.30 23.44 14.48
C THR A 231 -8.60 22.84 15.85
N ASP A 232 -8.40 23.64 16.89
CA ASP A 232 -8.74 23.26 18.25
C ASP A 232 -10.15 23.76 18.55
N LEU A 233 -11.11 22.85 18.61
CA LEU A 233 -12.52 23.17 18.88
C LEU A 233 -12.71 23.60 20.34
N ASN A 234 -11.92 23.02 21.24
CA ASN A 234 -11.79 23.37 22.64
C ASN A 234 -10.47 22.80 23.20
N ALA A 235 -10.23 22.98 24.51
CA ALA A 235 -8.99 22.52 25.15
C ALA A 235 -8.72 21.00 25.04
N ASN A 236 -9.73 20.20 24.73
CA ASN A 236 -9.63 18.74 24.72
C ASN A 236 -9.84 18.12 23.34
N TRP A 237 -10.33 18.88 22.36
CA TRP A 237 -10.72 18.36 21.04
C TRP A 237 -10.05 19.11 19.91
N THR A 238 -9.27 18.38 19.12
CA THR A 238 -8.64 18.85 17.88
C THR A 238 -9.26 18.13 16.70
N LEU A 239 -9.59 18.88 15.65
CA LEU A 239 -10.01 18.37 14.35
C LEU A 239 -8.87 18.59 13.36
N GLY A 240 -8.57 17.56 12.57
CA GLY A 240 -7.56 17.62 11.53
C GLY A 240 -8.09 17.10 10.20
N LEU A 241 -7.66 17.73 9.11
CA LEU A 241 -7.92 17.31 7.74
C LEU A 241 -6.60 17.35 6.97
N VAL A 242 -6.36 16.34 6.13
CA VAL A 242 -5.21 16.34 5.22
C VAL A 242 -5.63 15.80 3.84
N ALA A 243 -5.14 16.47 2.80
CA ALA A 243 -5.16 15.99 1.43
C ALA A 243 -3.72 15.75 1.00
N GLN A 244 -3.38 14.52 0.64
CA GLN A 244 -2.04 14.16 0.23
C GLN A 244 -1.97 13.94 -1.29
N ASN A 245 -0.80 14.22 -1.84
CA ASN A 245 -0.48 14.04 -3.26
C ASN A 245 -1.40 14.80 -4.23
N ILE A 246 -1.77 16.05 -3.88
CA ILE A 246 -2.77 16.85 -4.61
C ILE A 246 -2.40 17.24 -6.05
N VAL A 247 -1.17 16.98 -6.50
CA VAL A 247 -0.75 17.18 -7.89
C VAL A 247 -0.92 15.87 -8.66
N PRO A 248 -1.81 15.81 -9.67
CA PRO A 248 -1.99 14.62 -10.48
C PRO A 248 -0.71 14.28 -11.25
N CYS A 249 -0.29 13.02 -11.19
CA CYS A 249 0.78 12.49 -12.04
C CYS A 249 0.15 11.52 -13.06
N SER A 250 0.52 11.60 -14.33
CA SER A 250 0.15 10.62 -15.35
C SER A 250 1.29 9.62 -15.51
N ILE A 251 1.09 8.36 -15.13
CA ILE A 251 2.02 7.26 -15.41
C ILE A 251 1.41 6.32 -16.43
N ASP A 252 2.04 6.21 -17.59
CA ASP A 252 1.84 5.10 -18.50
C ASP A 252 2.59 3.88 -17.94
N THR A 253 1.86 2.82 -17.56
CA THR A 253 2.49 1.52 -17.27
C THR A 253 2.94 0.85 -18.56
N LYS A 254 4.03 0.08 -18.49
CA LYS A 254 4.40 -0.82 -19.59
C LYS A 254 3.33 -1.91 -19.72
N GLU A 255 2.85 -2.11 -20.94
CA GLU A 255 1.92 -3.16 -21.28
C GLU A 255 2.57 -4.54 -21.04
N VAL A 256 1.93 -5.37 -20.21
CA VAL A 256 2.34 -6.76 -19.99
C VAL A 256 1.14 -7.64 -20.32
N ASN A 257 1.26 -8.47 -21.36
CA ASN A 257 0.21 -9.37 -21.86
C ASN A 257 -1.10 -8.68 -22.31
N GLY A 258 -1.01 -7.56 -23.04
CA GLY A 258 -2.19 -6.89 -23.62
C GLY A 258 -3.02 -6.05 -22.64
N LEU A 259 -2.61 -5.99 -21.37
CA LEU A 259 -3.28 -5.22 -20.33
C LEU A 259 -2.44 -3.98 -20.02
N LYS A 260 -2.99 -2.81 -20.35
CA LYS A 260 -2.45 -1.50 -19.99
C LYS A 260 -3.33 -0.94 -18.86
N GLU A 261 -2.82 -0.95 -17.63
CA GLU A 261 -3.52 -0.35 -16.48
C GLU A 261 -2.92 1.02 -16.16
N THR A 262 -3.68 2.10 -16.35
CA THR A 262 -3.29 3.45 -15.93
C THR A 262 -3.43 3.58 -14.41
N THR A 263 -2.43 3.11 -13.66
CA THR A 263 -2.52 2.93 -12.19
C THR A 263 -2.33 4.21 -11.37
N CYS A 264 -2.00 5.35 -11.99
CA CYS A 264 -1.73 6.58 -11.23
C CYS A 264 -2.96 7.19 -10.56
N GLN A 265 -4.15 7.01 -11.14
CA GLN A 265 -5.39 7.53 -10.59
C GLN A 265 -5.78 6.86 -9.26
N GLU A 266 -5.38 5.60 -9.07
CA GLU A 266 -5.81 4.78 -7.94
C GLU A 266 -4.82 4.82 -6.77
N GLN A 267 -3.57 5.22 -7.01
CA GLN A 267 -2.52 5.07 -6.00
C GLN A 267 -2.46 6.17 -4.94
N ARG A 268 -2.89 7.43 -5.12
CA ARG A 268 -2.47 8.47 -4.15
C ARG A 268 -3.30 9.73 -3.89
N ASP A 269 -4.47 9.97 -4.49
CA ASP A 269 -5.36 11.05 -4.01
C ASP A 269 -6.08 10.59 -2.74
N SER A 270 -5.36 10.61 -1.61
CA SER A 270 -5.92 10.23 -0.32
C SER A 270 -6.32 11.47 0.47
N HIS A 271 -7.60 11.54 0.81
CA HIS A 271 -8.15 12.49 1.76
C HIS A 271 -8.37 11.76 3.08
N THR A 272 -7.86 12.32 4.17
CA THR A 272 -8.02 11.72 5.49
C THR A 272 -8.48 12.78 6.47
N THR A 273 -9.49 12.43 7.25
CA THR A 273 -10.05 13.26 8.32
C THR A 273 -9.81 12.55 9.64
N GLY A 274 -9.53 13.31 10.70
CA GLY A 274 -9.28 12.75 12.02
C GLY A 274 -9.77 13.70 13.11
N THR A 275 -10.20 13.11 14.22
CA THR A 275 -10.48 13.84 15.47
C THR A 275 -9.64 13.24 16.58
N ALA A 276 -9.13 14.09 17.47
CA ALA A 276 -8.38 13.69 18.64
C ALA A 276 -9.03 14.29 19.89
N GLY A 277 -9.27 13.45 20.89
CA GLY A 277 -9.83 13.83 22.18
C GLY A 277 -8.91 13.42 23.32
N SER A 278 -8.51 14.34 24.21
CA SER A 278 -7.85 13.97 25.46
C SER A 278 -8.89 13.78 26.56
N GLY A 279 -9.09 12.54 26.99
CA GLY A 279 -9.96 12.19 28.11
C GLY A 279 -9.12 11.95 29.36
N THR A 280 -9.26 12.79 30.39
CA THR A 280 -8.77 12.46 31.73
C THR A 280 -9.61 11.30 32.25
N VAL A 281 -9.07 10.08 32.23
CA VAL A 281 -9.69 8.96 32.93
C VAL A 281 -9.56 9.25 34.43
N CYS A 282 -10.62 9.78 35.04
CA CYS A 282 -10.78 9.68 36.49
C CYS A 282 -10.89 8.18 36.80
N ARG A 283 -9.81 7.60 37.33
CA ARG A 283 -9.88 6.28 37.97
C ARG A 283 -10.77 6.43 39.21
N PRO A 284 -11.81 5.59 39.39
CA PRO A 284 -12.50 5.50 40.67
C PRO A 284 -11.56 4.98 41.77
#